data_AF-A0AAU7VBS5-F1
#
_entry.id   AF-A0AAU7VBS5-F1
#
_cell.length_a   1.000
_cell.length_b   1.000
_cell.length_c   1.000
_cell.angle_alpha   90.00
_cell.angle_beta   90.00
_cell.angle_gamma   90.00
#
_symmetry.space_group_name_H-M   'P 1'
#
loop_
_entity.id
_entity.type
_entity.pdbx_description
1 polymer ?
#
loop_
_entity_poly.entity_id
_entity_poly.type
_entity_poly.pdbx_seq_one_letter_code
_entity_poly.pdbx_strand_id
1 'polypeptide(L)'
;MNAADVTRAEANLRPVTRLTPIEHSVRLSEVAGVPILLKREDLQVCRSFKVRGAYNRISQLDPSEREVGVVCASAGNHAQGVAFACQSLQIHGTIYLPVSTPRQKRDRIRALGGQWVELDFVDGAFDHAQQVALAHAEQSGRTYIHPYDDPAVMAGQGTVAIELFRQLEGGVETVLVPVGGGGLIAGMAAWLKEARPSIRIVGVEPAGAASARAALDHGSPKTLAGIDSFVDGTAVGRTGDRTFEVVRALVDDVVVVDEGAVCTEMLSLYHQDGIIAEPAGALATAAVCAAAAGRIGDLGLSGPTVAIISGGNNDLSRYAEVMERSMHYEGLRHYFLVTFPQQPGALRHFLDLVLGPEDDIVHFEYTKKNNRDLGPALVGIDLARPEDLGSLLARMEASPLHIEQIPTDSDLLRLLI
;
A
#
# COMPACT_ATOMS: atom_id res chain seq x y z
N MET A 1 25.49 -3.15 -3.09
CA MET A 1 24.83 -3.59 -4.34
C MET A 1 24.98 -2.48 -5.36
N ASN A 2 25.23 -2.80 -6.63
CA ASN A 2 25.46 -1.84 -7.73
C ASN A 2 24.69 -2.23 -9.01
N ALA A 3 24.78 -1.44 -10.08
CA ALA A 3 24.05 -1.72 -11.33
C ALA A 3 24.45 -3.04 -12.00
N ALA A 4 25.69 -3.50 -11.83
CA ALA A 4 26.14 -4.78 -12.35
C ALA A 4 25.41 -5.95 -11.67
N ASP A 5 25.15 -5.87 -10.36
CA ASP A 5 24.36 -6.86 -9.64
C ASP A 5 22.92 -6.94 -10.21
N VAL A 6 22.30 -5.80 -10.50
CA VAL A 6 20.96 -5.70 -11.10
C VAL A 6 20.96 -6.29 -12.52
N THR A 7 22.01 -6.03 -13.30
CA THR A 7 22.16 -6.56 -14.66
C THR A 7 22.31 -8.08 -14.66
N ARG A 8 23.05 -8.66 -13.71
CA ARG A 8 23.11 -10.12 -13.54
C ARG A 8 21.76 -10.70 -13.13
N ALA A 9 21.03 -10.02 -12.24
CA ALA A 9 19.69 -10.45 -11.85
C ALA A 9 18.70 -10.49 -13.03
N GLU A 10 18.81 -9.54 -13.97
CA GLU A 10 17.97 -9.50 -15.18
C GLU A 10 18.09 -10.79 -16.01
N ALA A 11 19.32 -11.26 -16.21
CA ALA A 11 19.58 -12.50 -16.95
C ALA A 11 18.95 -13.72 -16.26
N ASN A 12 19.03 -13.77 -14.93
CA ASN A 12 18.44 -14.86 -14.13
C ASN A 12 16.90 -14.84 -14.16
N LEU A 13 16.29 -13.66 -14.27
CA LEU A 13 14.84 -13.48 -14.15
C LEU A 13 14.11 -13.60 -15.48
N ARG A 14 14.76 -13.29 -16.60
CA ARG A 14 14.16 -13.34 -17.95
C ARG A 14 13.34 -14.61 -18.25
N PRO A 15 13.73 -15.84 -17.81
CA PRO A 15 12.94 -17.04 -18.08
C PRO A 15 11.66 -17.19 -17.24
N VAL A 16 11.53 -16.47 -16.12
CA VAL A 16 10.47 -16.68 -15.12
C VAL A 16 9.58 -15.46 -14.86
N THR A 17 10.05 -14.26 -15.21
CA THR A 17 9.28 -13.02 -15.09
C THR A 17 8.70 -12.60 -16.44
N ARG A 18 7.59 -11.88 -16.39
CA ARG A 18 7.02 -11.18 -17.55
C ARG A 18 7.71 -9.83 -17.74
N LEU A 19 7.94 -9.45 -18.99
CA LEU A 19 8.16 -8.05 -19.32
C LEU A 19 6.82 -7.32 -19.18
N THR A 20 6.63 -6.63 -18.06
CA THR A 20 5.37 -5.93 -17.77
C THR A 20 5.23 -4.67 -18.63
N PRO A 21 4.01 -4.31 -19.08
CA PRO A 21 3.82 -3.18 -19.96
C PRO A 21 4.08 -1.84 -19.25
N ILE A 22 4.33 -0.83 -20.07
CA ILE A 22 4.22 0.57 -19.69
C ILE A 22 3.04 1.15 -20.45
N GLU A 23 2.12 1.77 -19.72
CA GLU A 23 0.89 2.31 -20.27
C GLU A 23 0.82 3.81 -20.01
N HIS A 24 0.38 4.58 -21.00
CA HIS A 24 0.16 6.01 -20.82
C HIS A 24 -1.15 6.25 -20.07
N SER A 25 -1.10 6.96 -18.94
CA SER A 25 -2.30 7.37 -18.21
C SER A 25 -2.72 8.76 -18.67
N VAL A 26 -3.78 8.83 -19.48
CA VAL A 26 -4.33 10.11 -19.94
C VAL A 26 -4.79 10.94 -18.74
N ARG A 27 -5.56 10.33 -17.83
CA ARG A 27 -6.08 10.96 -16.61
C ARG A 27 -4.98 11.60 -15.77
N LEU A 28 -3.96 10.82 -15.40
CA LEU A 28 -2.90 11.34 -14.54
C LEU A 28 -2.01 12.35 -15.29
N SER A 29 -1.88 12.23 -16.61
CA SER A 29 -1.15 13.22 -17.41
C SER A 29 -1.85 14.58 -17.43
N GLU A 30 -3.17 14.59 -17.53
CA GLU A 30 -3.98 15.81 -17.45
C GLU A 30 -3.88 16.44 -16.05
N VAL A 31 -3.96 15.63 -14.99
CA VAL A 31 -3.82 16.07 -13.60
C VAL A 31 -2.43 16.66 -13.32
N ALA A 32 -1.37 16.02 -13.82
CA ALA A 32 0.02 16.44 -13.57
C ALA A 32 0.52 17.54 -14.51
N GLY A 33 -0.13 17.75 -15.66
CA GLY A 33 0.35 18.65 -16.71
C GLY A 33 1.59 18.15 -17.47
N VAL A 34 2.03 16.91 -17.24
CA VAL A 34 3.15 16.25 -17.92
C VAL A 34 2.80 14.79 -18.22
N PRO A 35 3.47 14.11 -19.16
CA PRO A 35 3.16 12.71 -19.45
C PRO A 35 3.39 11.79 -18.25
N ILE A 36 2.35 11.11 -17.80
CA ILE A 36 2.40 10.07 -16.76
C ILE A 36 2.26 8.69 -17.40
N LEU A 37 3.21 7.83 -17.09
CA LEU A 37 3.32 6.46 -17.56
C LEU A 37 3.21 5.50 -16.37
N LEU A 38 2.55 4.36 -16.56
CA LEU A 38 2.33 3.35 -15.52
C LEU A 38 3.14 2.11 -15.83
N LYS A 39 4.10 1.76 -14.97
CA LYS A 39 4.80 0.46 -15.04
C LYS A 39 3.99 -0.58 -14.26
N ARG A 40 3.36 -1.51 -15.00
CA ARG A 40 2.31 -2.43 -14.51
C ARG A 40 2.86 -3.70 -13.83
N GLU A 41 3.57 -3.56 -12.71
CA GLU A 41 4.06 -4.71 -11.93
C GLU A 41 2.95 -5.53 -11.26
N ASP A 42 1.72 -5.01 -11.20
CA ASP A 42 0.50 -5.77 -10.86
C ASP A 42 0.20 -6.91 -11.87
N LEU A 43 0.69 -6.82 -13.11
CA LEU A 43 0.54 -7.84 -14.14
C LEU A 43 1.66 -8.91 -14.14
N GLN A 44 2.62 -8.76 -13.23
CA GLN A 44 3.71 -9.72 -13.05
C GLN A 44 3.18 -11.08 -12.56
N VAL A 45 4.00 -12.13 -12.69
CA VAL A 45 3.78 -13.38 -11.96
C VAL A 45 3.60 -13.08 -10.46
N CYS A 46 2.71 -13.81 -9.79
CA CYS A 46 2.28 -13.51 -8.41
C CYS A 46 1.63 -12.13 -8.22
N ARG A 47 1.30 -11.41 -9.31
CA ARG A 47 0.64 -10.08 -9.32
C ARG A 47 1.37 -8.99 -8.55
N SER A 48 2.70 -9.07 -8.47
CA SER A 48 3.53 -8.00 -7.89
C SER A 48 5.01 -8.16 -8.28
N PHE A 49 5.79 -7.09 -8.09
CA PHE A 49 7.23 -7.11 -8.34
C PHE A 49 8.02 -8.10 -7.47
N LYS A 50 7.49 -8.51 -6.29
CA LYS A 50 8.22 -9.25 -5.25
C LYS A 50 8.84 -10.57 -5.74
N VAL A 51 8.23 -11.20 -6.74
CA VAL A 51 8.76 -12.43 -7.36
C VAL A 51 10.18 -12.25 -7.89
N ARG A 52 10.55 -11.05 -8.35
CA ARG A 52 11.86 -10.77 -8.93
C ARG A 52 12.98 -10.98 -7.92
N GLY A 53 12.93 -10.29 -6.79
CA GLY A 53 13.95 -10.42 -5.75
C GLY A 53 13.91 -11.76 -5.01
N ALA A 54 12.72 -12.31 -4.76
CA ALA A 54 12.60 -13.62 -4.11
C ALA A 54 13.26 -14.71 -4.97
N TYR A 55 12.90 -14.78 -6.26
CA TYR A 55 13.51 -15.74 -7.18
C TYR A 55 15.01 -15.51 -7.35
N ASN A 56 15.45 -14.25 -7.49
CA ASN A 56 16.87 -13.95 -7.67
C ASN A 56 17.73 -14.34 -6.46
N ARG A 57 17.24 -14.17 -5.22
CA ARG A 57 17.99 -14.60 -4.03
C ARG A 57 18.04 -16.13 -3.92
N ILE A 58 16.93 -16.81 -4.18
CA ILE A 58 16.81 -18.26 -4.03
C ILE A 58 17.56 -19.00 -5.14
N SER A 59 17.59 -18.46 -6.36
CA SER A 59 18.35 -19.06 -7.48
C SER A 59 19.87 -19.00 -7.28
N GLN A 60 20.34 -18.09 -6.43
CA GLN A 60 21.76 -17.92 -6.11
C GLN A 60 22.23 -18.77 -4.92
N LEU A 61 21.34 -19.54 -4.28
CA LEU A 61 21.73 -20.44 -3.20
C LEU A 61 22.75 -21.47 -3.70
N ASP A 62 23.76 -21.73 -2.90
CA ASP A 62 24.72 -22.80 -3.16
C ASP A 62 24.09 -24.19 -2.95
N PRO A 63 24.73 -25.29 -3.39
CA PRO A 63 24.16 -26.63 -3.25
C PRO A 63 23.81 -27.01 -1.80
N SER A 64 24.58 -26.56 -0.82
CA SER A 64 24.34 -26.85 0.61
C SER A 64 23.15 -26.05 1.16
N GLU A 65 23.06 -24.77 0.81
CA GLU A 65 21.91 -23.92 1.16
C GLU A 65 20.61 -24.47 0.52
N ARG A 66 20.68 -24.95 -0.73
CA ARG A 66 19.53 -25.54 -1.44
C ARG A 66 19.03 -26.83 -0.80
N GLU A 67 19.94 -27.67 -0.33
CA GLU A 67 19.60 -28.95 0.33
C GLU A 67 18.87 -28.72 1.65
N VAL A 68 19.31 -27.72 2.43
CA VAL A 68 18.70 -27.38 3.72
C VAL A 68 17.40 -26.59 3.57
N GLY A 69 17.32 -25.77 2.51
CA GLY A 69 16.12 -25.03 2.13
C GLY A 69 16.05 -23.61 2.71
N VAL A 70 14.90 -22.98 2.53
CA VAL A 70 14.68 -21.56 2.84
C VAL A 70 13.57 -21.32 3.85
N VAL A 71 13.57 -20.14 4.43
CA VAL A 71 12.53 -19.69 5.35
C VAL A 71 12.21 -18.22 5.14
N CYS A 72 10.94 -17.83 5.29
CA CYS A 72 10.56 -16.42 5.36
C CYS A 72 9.35 -16.21 6.27
N ALA A 73 9.11 -14.96 6.65
CA ALA A 73 7.87 -14.54 7.29
C ALA A 73 7.19 -13.46 6.43
N SER A 74 5.98 -13.74 5.95
CA SER A 74 5.15 -12.79 5.19
C SER A 74 3.77 -13.39 4.95
N ALA A 75 2.70 -12.61 5.13
CA ALA A 75 1.36 -13.00 4.73
C ALA A 75 0.95 -12.47 3.35
N GLY A 76 1.86 -11.81 2.61
CA GLY A 76 1.53 -11.04 1.41
C GLY A 76 2.39 -11.38 0.19
N ASN A 77 2.70 -10.34 -0.58
CA ASN A 77 3.39 -10.47 -1.87
C ASN A 77 4.76 -11.15 -1.78
N HIS A 78 5.49 -10.95 -0.68
CA HIS A 78 6.77 -11.61 -0.48
C HIS A 78 6.63 -13.14 -0.33
N ALA A 79 5.68 -13.61 0.49
CA ALA A 79 5.43 -15.05 0.61
C ALA A 79 4.97 -15.68 -0.70
N GLN A 80 4.14 -14.97 -1.49
CA GLN A 80 3.78 -15.44 -2.83
C GLN A 80 5.01 -15.56 -3.75
N GLY A 81 5.91 -14.57 -3.72
CA GLY A 81 7.16 -14.60 -4.49
C GLY A 81 8.11 -15.71 -4.06
N VAL A 82 8.30 -15.91 -2.76
CA VAL A 82 9.11 -17.01 -2.21
C VAL A 82 8.50 -18.36 -2.57
N ALA A 83 7.18 -18.51 -2.42
CA ALA A 83 6.51 -19.77 -2.74
C ALA A 83 6.65 -20.14 -4.22
N PHE A 84 6.43 -19.17 -5.11
CA PHE A 84 6.66 -19.37 -6.54
C PHE A 84 8.12 -19.76 -6.85
N ALA A 85 9.09 -19.12 -6.20
CA ALA A 85 10.51 -19.42 -6.40
C ALA A 85 10.87 -20.84 -5.91
N CYS A 86 10.41 -21.23 -4.72
CA CYS A 86 10.55 -22.60 -4.19
C CYS A 86 9.99 -23.64 -5.17
N GLN A 87 8.77 -23.43 -5.66
CA GLN A 87 8.13 -24.34 -6.62
C GLN A 87 8.88 -24.42 -7.95
N SER A 88 9.37 -23.28 -8.45
CA SER A 88 10.06 -23.21 -9.74
C SER A 88 11.48 -23.80 -9.70
N LEU A 89 12.17 -23.64 -8.57
CA LEU A 89 13.54 -24.10 -8.38
C LEU A 89 13.64 -25.45 -7.68
N GLN A 90 12.50 -26.01 -7.25
CA GLN A 90 12.43 -27.28 -6.51
C GLN A 90 13.27 -27.25 -5.22
N ILE A 91 13.09 -26.17 -4.44
CA ILE A 91 13.77 -25.94 -3.15
C ILE A 91 12.72 -25.85 -2.06
N HIS A 92 12.88 -26.64 -1.00
CA HIS A 92 11.95 -26.62 0.13
C HIS A 92 12.00 -25.28 0.86
N GLY A 93 10.82 -24.73 1.14
CA GLY A 93 10.64 -23.50 1.90
C GLY A 93 9.61 -23.65 3.01
N THR A 94 9.84 -22.98 4.14
CA THR A 94 8.81 -22.80 5.18
C THR A 94 8.44 -21.33 5.29
N ILE A 95 7.15 -21.03 5.27
CA ILE A 95 6.61 -19.68 5.33
C ILE A 95 5.85 -19.53 6.64
N TYR A 96 6.37 -18.66 7.51
CA TYR A 96 5.78 -18.33 8.81
C TYR A 96 4.71 -17.24 8.67
N LEU A 97 3.55 -17.51 9.24
CA LEU A 97 2.34 -16.70 9.14
C LEU A 97 1.67 -16.55 10.50
N PRO A 98 1.11 -15.38 10.84
CA PRO A 98 0.16 -15.28 11.96
C PRO A 98 -1.02 -16.22 11.78
N VAL A 99 -1.50 -16.84 12.87
CA VAL A 99 -2.72 -17.66 12.89
C VAL A 99 -3.95 -16.89 12.42
N SER A 100 -3.95 -15.55 12.53
CA SER A 100 -5.01 -14.65 12.06
C SER A 100 -5.00 -14.41 10.54
N THR A 101 -3.98 -14.85 9.80
CA THR A 101 -3.85 -14.57 8.35
C THR A 101 -5.11 -15.01 7.58
N PRO A 102 -5.75 -14.19 6.73
CA PRO A 102 -6.94 -14.61 5.99
C PRO A 102 -6.73 -15.89 5.16
N ARG A 103 -7.74 -16.76 5.13
CA ARG A 103 -7.66 -18.06 4.43
C ARG A 103 -7.30 -17.91 2.95
N GLN A 104 -7.86 -16.91 2.28
CA GLN A 104 -7.57 -16.61 0.86
C GLN A 104 -6.06 -16.37 0.62
N LYS A 105 -5.38 -15.62 1.50
CA LYS A 105 -3.94 -15.37 1.42
C LYS A 105 -3.14 -16.68 1.59
N ARG A 106 -3.53 -17.53 2.55
CA ARG A 106 -2.91 -18.86 2.78
C ARG A 106 -3.06 -19.78 1.58
N ASP A 107 -4.27 -19.89 1.05
CA ASP A 107 -4.58 -20.79 -0.06
C ASP A 107 -3.86 -20.35 -1.33
N ARG A 108 -3.68 -19.03 -1.53
CA ARG A 108 -2.87 -18.49 -2.62
C ARG A 108 -1.39 -18.87 -2.50
N ILE A 109 -0.80 -18.76 -1.31
CA ILE A 109 0.60 -19.14 -1.08
C ILE A 109 0.79 -20.64 -1.33
N ARG A 110 -0.11 -21.50 -0.82
CA ARG A 110 -0.09 -22.95 -1.07
C ARG A 110 -0.21 -23.28 -2.55
N ALA A 111 -1.11 -22.62 -3.27
CA ALA A 111 -1.30 -22.86 -4.70
C ALA A 111 -0.06 -22.49 -5.53
N LEU A 112 0.69 -21.48 -5.13
CA LEU A 112 1.94 -21.08 -5.79
C LEU A 112 3.12 -21.98 -5.42
N GLY A 113 3.20 -22.42 -4.16
CA GLY A 113 4.31 -23.20 -3.62
C GLY A 113 4.20 -24.71 -3.79
N GLY A 114 2.98 -25.24 -3.92
CA GLY A 114 2.72 -26.66 -4.05
C GLY A 114 3.34 -27.47 -2.91
N GLN A 115 3.97 -28.60 -3.25
CA GLN A 115 4.66 -29.47 -2.29
C GLN A 115 6.01 -28.90 -1.80
N TRP A 116 6.51 -27.83 -2.42
CA TRP A 116 7.80 -27.24 -2.08
C TRP A 116 7.71 -26.24 -0.94
N VAL A 117 6.50 -25.94 -0.47
CA VAL A 117 6.27 -24.94 0.57
C VAL A 117 5.38 -25.50 1.66
N GLU A 118 5.85 -25.34 2.90
CA GLU A 118 5.08 -25.58 4.11
C GLU A 118 4.69 -24.24 4.74
N LEU A 119 3.46 -24.16 5.26
CA LEU A 119 3.00 -23.00 6.03
C LEU A 119 3.08 -23.34 7.51
N ASP A 120 3.83 -22.54 8.26
CA ASP A 120 3.91 -22.63 9.71
C ASP A 120 3.13 -21.45 10.34
N PHE A 121 2.28 -21.76 11.31
CA PHE A 121 1.38 -20.78 11.92
C PHE A 121 1.84 -20.42 13.32
N VAL A 122 2.03 -19.13 13.54
CA VAL A 122 2.51 -18.58 14.81
C VAL A 122 1.40 -17.75 15.44
N ASP A 123 1.20 -17.91 16.75
CA ASP A 123 0.29 -17.07 17.51
C ASP A 123 0.77 -15.61 17.56
N GLY A 124 -0.13 -14.66 17.74
CA GLY A 124 0.23 -13.24 17.86
C GLY A 124 0.41 -12.52 16.52
N ALA A 125 1.17 -11.42 16.56
CA ALA A 125 1.31 -10.48 15.46
C ALA A 125 2.41 -10.87 14.46
N PHE A 126 2.47 -10.16 13.34
CA PHE A 126 3.47 -10.38 12.29
C PHE A 126 4.92 -10.34 12.80
N ASP A 127 5.24 -9.40 13.69
CA ASP A 127 6.58 -9.27 14.26
C ASP A 127 7.01 -10.55 15.00
N HIS A 128 6.08 -11.23 15.66
CA HIS A 128 6.38 -12.50 16.32
C HIS A 128 6.64 -13.62 15.30
N ALA A 129 5.82 -13.71 14.25
CA ALA A 129 6.06 -14.65 13.16
C ALA A 129 7.43 -14.42 12.49
N GLN A 130 7.86 -13.16 12.35
CA GLN A 130 9.19 -12.82 11.85
C GLN A 130 10.31 -13.28 12.80
N GLN A 131 10.18 -13.03 14.10
CA GLN A 131 11.16 -13.47 15.09
C GLN A 131 11.31 -15.00 15.11
N VAL A 132 10.19 -15.73 15.06
CA VAL A 132 10.19 -17.21 15.01
C VAL A 132 10.88 -17.70 13.73
N ALA A 133 10.58 -17.09 12.57
CA ALA A 133 11.22 -17.46 11.31
C ALA A 133 12.74 -17.23 11.31
N LEU A 134 13.20 -16.12 11.90
CA LEU A 134 14.63 -15.80 12.04
C LEU A 134 15.31 -16.82 12.98
N ALA A 135 14.73 -17.08 14.14
CA ALA A 135 15.26 -18.07 15.08
C ALA A 135 15.31 -19.48 14.46
N HIS A 136 14.29 -19.86 13.68
CA HIS A 136 14.29 -21.13 12.97
C HIS A 136 15.38 -21.19 11.89
N ALA A 137 15.60 -20.10 11.15
CA ALA A 137 16.68 -19.99 10.18
C ALA A 137 18.04 -20.29 10.83
N GLU A 138 18.32 -19.64 11.96
CA GLU A 138 19.56 -19.80 12.71
C GLU A 138 19.73 -21.23 13.26
N GLN A 139 18.66 -21.84 13.78
CA GLN A 139 18.72 -23.18 14.37
C GLN A 139 18.83 -24.31 13.33
N SER A 140 18.15 -24.17 12.21
CA SER A 140 18.09 -25.20 11.15
C SER A 140 19.17 -25.07 10.08
N GLY A 141 19.87 -23.93 10.05
CA GLY A 141 20.80 -23.58 8.96
C GLY A 141 20.09 -23.17 7.66
N ARG A 142 18.76 -23.01 7.69
CA ARG A 142 17.99 -22.56 6.52
C ARG A 142 18.27 -21.11 6.21
N THR A 143 18.26 -20.78 4.92
CA THR A 143 18.46 -19.39 4.50
C THR A 143 17.19 -18.56 4.70
N TYR A 144 17.27 -17.52 5.53
CA TYR A 144 16.19 -16.54 5.65
C TYR A 144 16.14 -15.63 4.43
N ILE A 145 15.01 -15.64 3.72
CA ILE A 145 14.79 -14.80 2.53
C ILE A 145 14.15 -13.49 2.96
N HIS A 146 14.98 -12.46 3.12
CA HIS A 146 14.51 -11.14 3.56
C HIS A 146 13.60 -10.49 2.50
N PRO A 147 12.48 -9.83 2.89
CA PRO A 147 11.58 -9.17 1.93
C PRO A 147 12.15 -7.95 1.18
N TYR A 148 13.30 -7.41 1.58
CA TYR A 148 13.84 -6.16 1.03
C TYR A 148 15.30 -5.89 1.39
N ASP A 149 15.77 -6.21 2.61
CA ASP A 149 17.10 -5.85 3.11
C ASP A 149 18.19 -6.89 2.79
N ASP A 150 18.16 -7.42 1.58
CA ASP A 150 19.12 -8.39 1.06
C ASP A 150 19.63 -7.91 -0.31
N PRO A 151 20.96 -7.83 -0.55
CA PRO A 151 21.50 -7.34 -1.81
C PRO A 151 20.99 -8.04 -3.07
N ALA A 152 20.80 -9.37 -3.02
CA ALA A 152 20.28 -10.13 -4.16
C ALA A 152 18.77 -9.89 -4.34
N VAL A 153 18.02 -9.73 -3.25
CA VAL A 153 16.61 -9.34 -3.32
C VAL A 153 16.50 -7.96 -3.98
N MET A 154 17.23 -6.96 -3.47
CA MET A 154 17.25 -5.59 -4.03
C MET A 154 17.66 -5.61 -5.51
N ALA A 155 18.70 -6.36 -5.87
CA ALA A 155 19.16 -6.48 -7.26
C ALA A 155 18.07 -7.07 -8.18
N GLY A 156 17.35 -8.08 -7.70
CA GLY A 156 16.21 -8.65 -8.43
C GLY A 156 15.10 -7.62 -8.63
N GLN A 157 14.72 -6.88 -7.58
CA GLN A 157 13.70 -5.83 -7.70
C GLN A 157 14.14 -4.71 -8.66
N GLY A 158 15.44 -4.39 -8.67
CA GLY A 158 16.00 -3.38 -9.57
C GLY A 158 15.84 -3.69 -11.05
N THR A 159 15.55 -4.94 -11.44
CA THR A 159 15.33 -5.29 -12.86
C THR A 159 14.13 -4.57 -13.47
N VAL A 160 13.19 -4.08 -12.65
CA VAL A 160 12.11 -3.17 -13.09
C VAL A 160 12.68 -1.93 -13.78
N ALA A 161 13.79 -1.37 -13.27
CA ALA A 161 14.43 -0.20 -13.86
C ALA A 161 15.02 -0.48 -15.25
N ILE A 162 15.63 -1.65 -15.44
CA ILE A 162 16.20 -2.04 -16.74
C ILE A 162 15.10 -2.11 -17.79
N GLU A 163 14.01 -2.81 -17.47
CA GLU A 163 12.86 -2.94 -18.37
C GLU A 163 12.27 -1.57 -18.70
N LEU A 164 12.01 -0.77 -17.67
CA LEU A 164 11.47 0.58 -17.80
C LEU A 164 12.32 1.45 -18.71
N PHE A 165 13.62 1.47 -18.49
CA PHE A 165 14.53 2.33 -19.22
C PHE A 165 14.63 1.91 -20.69
N ARG A 166 14.65 0.60 -20.97
CA ARG A 166 14.67 0.08 -22.35
C ARG A 166 13.35 0.30 -23.07
N GLN A 167 12.21 0.06 -22.42
CA GLN A 167 10.88 0.25 -23.00
C GLN A 167 10.62 1.71 -23.40
N LEU A 168 11.24 2.66 -22.70
CA LEU A 168 11.13 4.09 -22.98
C LEU A 168 12.32 4.66 -23.75
N GLU A 169 13.27 3.83 -24.18
CA GLU A 169 14.50 4.26 -24.85
C GLU A 169 15.25 5.38 -24.08
N GLY A 170 15.20 5.31 -22.75
CA GLY A 170 15.77 6.32 -21.84
C GLY A 170 14.94 7.60 -21.68
N GLY A 171 13.79 7.71 -22.34
CA GLY A 171 12.85 8.84 -22.32
C GLY A 171 12.01 8.95 -21.05
N VAL A 172 12.66 9.06 -19.89
CA VAL A 172 12.03 9.25 -18.58
C VAL A 172 12.81 10.27 -17.77
N GLU A 173 12.11 11.23 -17.15
CA GLU A 173 12.71 12.25 -16.29
C GLU A 173 12.57 11.90 -14.81
N THR A 174 11.41 11.39 -14.40
CA THR A 174 11.12 11.07 -13.00
C THR A 174 10.53 9.68 -12.86
N VAL A 175 10.87 8.97 -11.79
CA VAL A 175 10.25 7.69 -11.41
C VAL A 175 9.72 7.78 -9.98
N LEU A 176 8.42 7.52 -9.82
CA LEU A 176 7.73 7.47 -8.54
C LEU A 176 7.62 6.01 -8.08
N VAL A 177 8.20 5.68 -6.94
CA VAL A 177 8.33 4.30 -6.46
C VAL A 177 7.68 4.14 -5.08
N PRO A 178 6.73 3.21 -4.88
CA PRO A 178 6.22 2.88 -3.56
C PRO A 178 7.33 2.38 -2.63
N VAL A 179 7.37 2.87 -1.40
CA VAL A 179 8.40 2.54 -0.41
C VAL A 179 7.74 1.93 0.82
N GLY A 180 8.20 0.73 1.17
CA GLY A 180 8.07 0.16 2.51
C GLY A 180 9.46 0.02 3.10
N GLY A 181 9.99 -1.21 3.14
CA GLY A 181 11.39 -1.45 3.56
C GLY A 181 12.47 -1.01 2.56
N GLY A 182 12.13 -0.35 1.45
CA GLY A 182 13.09 0.26 0.52
C GLY A 182 13.71 -0.65 -0.56
N GLY A 183 13.40 -1.95 -0.59
CA GLY A 183 14.07 -2.90 -1.51
C GLY A 183 13.88 -2.60 -3.01
N LEU A 184 12.67 -2.21 -3.41
CA LEU A 184 12.35 -1.85 -4.79
C LEU A 184 13.08 -0.58 -5.23
N ILE A 185 12.87 0.52 -4.49
CA ILE A 185 13.47 1.82 -4.82
C ILE A 185 15.00 1.77 -4.78
N ALA A 186 15.60 1.07 -3.82
CA ALA A 186 17.05 0.92 -3.75
C ALA A 186 17.60 0.14 -4.96
N GLY A 187 16.95 -0.97 -5.32
CA GLY A 187 17.30 -1.74 -6.53
C GLY A 187 17.22 -0.91 -7.80
N MET A 188 16.13 -0.16 -7.97
CA MET A 188 15.93 0.69 -9.13
C MET A 188 16.93 1.85 -9.15
N ALA A 189 17.16 2.52 -8.02
CA ALA A 189 18.08 3.66 -7.93
C ALA A 189 19.52 3.28 -8.25
N ALA A 190 19.99 2.13 -7.75
CA ALA A 190 21.34 1.63 -8.01
C ALA A 190 21.63 1.45 -9.52
N TRP A 191 20.62 1.09 -10.31
CA TRP A 191 20.78 0.94 -11.76
C TRP A 191 20.49 2.23 -12.52
N LEU A 192 19.38 2.92 -12.20
CA LEU A 192 18.95 4.14 -12.90
C LEU A 192 19.97 5.28 -12.78
N LYS A 193 20.55 5.50 -11.60
CA LYS A 193 21.55 6.57 -11.42
C LYS A 193 22.86 6.30 -12.15
N GLU A 194 23.21 5.04 -12.44
CA GLU A 194 24.35 4.72 -13.29
C GLU A 194 24.02 4.92 -14.77
N ALA A 195 22.83 4.48 -15.21
CA ALA A 195 22.39 4.61 -16.60
C ALA A 195 22.09 6.06 -17.01
N ARG A 196 21.49 6.84 -16.11
CA ARG A 196 21.15 8.26 -16.30
C ARG A 196 21.23 9.00 -14.95
N PRO A 197 22.38 9.58 -14.58
CA PRO A 197 22.55 10.26 -13.29
C PRO A 197 21.54 11.39 -13.03
N SER A 198 21.04 12.02 -14.09
CA SER A 198 20.08 13.12 -14.01
C SER A 198 18.63 12.68 -13.77
N ILE A 199 18.32 11.38 -13.82
CA ILE A 199 16.95 10.91 -13.60
C ILE A 199 16.57 11.16 -12.14
N ARG A 200 15.36 11.66 -11.91
CA ARG A 200 14.85 11.87 -10.57
C ARG A 200 14.10 10.65 -10.08
N ILE A 201 14.35 10.25 -8.84
CA ILE A 201 13.75 9.09 -8.21
C ILE A 201 13.10 9.57 -6.92
N VAL A 202 11.79 9.44 -6.84
CA VAL A 202 11.00 9.87 -5.68
C VAL A 202 10.33 8.64 -5.07
N GLY A 203 10.61 8.41 -3.79
CA GLY A 203 9.92 7.42 -2.99
C GLY A 203 8.57 7.95 -2.51
N VAL A 204 7.58 7.07 -2.42
CA VAL A 204 6.26 7.40 -1.87
C VAL A 204 5.94 6.43 -0.73
N GLU A 205 5.71 6.95 0.47
CA GLU A 205 5.29 6.19 1.66
C GLU A 205 3.87 6.55 2.08
N PRO A 206 3.12 5.61 2.70
CA PRO A 206 1.87 5.95 3.37
C PRO A 206 2.13 6.70 4.69
N ALA A 207 1.26 7.62 5.06
CA ALA A 207 1.40 8.45 6.26
C ALA A 207 1.51 7.63 7.55
N GLY A 208 0.72 6.57 7.67
CA GLY A 208 0.72 5.66 8.80
C GLY A 208 1.94 4.75 8.90
N ALA A 209 2.86 4.73 7.92
CA ALA A 209 4.08 3.91 7.99
C ALA A 209 5.30 4.53 7.27
N ALA A 210 5.49 5.85 7.42
CA ALA A 210 6.57 6.61 6.78
C ALA A 210 7.98 6.38 7.38
N SER A 211 8.46 5.13 7.34
CA SER A 211 9.71 4.73 8.00
C SER A 211 10.98 5.20 7.28
N ALA A 212 10.96 5.31 5.96
CA ALA A 212 12.09 5.82 5.19
C ALA A 212 12.24 7.34 5.37
N ARG A 213 11.14 8.10 5.39
CA ARG A 213 11.14 9.53 5.75
C ARG A 213 11.73 9.75 7.14
N ALA A 214 11.23 9.00 8.13
CA ALA A 214 11.75 9.07 9.50
C ALA A 214 13.24 8.72 9.59
N ALA A 215 13.72 7.75 8.80
CA ALA A 215 15.13 7.38 8.74
C ALA A 215 15.99 8.48 8.07
N LEU A 216 15.50 9.12 7.01
CA LEU A 216 16.18 10.24 6.35
C LEU A 216 16.29 11.45 7.29
N ASP A 217 15.22 11.80 7.99
CA ASP A 217 15.21 12.90 8.97
C ASP A 217 16.17 12.65 10.14
N HIS A 218 16.27 11.39 10.58
CA HIS A 218 17.17 11.01 11.67
C HIS A 218 18.62 10.79 11.21
N GLY A 219 18.84 10.52 9.92
CA GLY A 219 20.14 10.16 9.35
C GLY A 219 20.53 8.69 9.51
N SER A 220 19.66 7.84 10.07
CA SER A 220 19.84 6.39 10.22
C SER A 220 18.50 5.65 10.37
N PRO A 221 18.44 4.32 10.09
CA PRO A 221 17.21 3.54 10.22
C PRO A 221 16.64 3.61 11.64
N LYS A 222 15.36 4.03 11.72
CA LYS A 222 14.65 4.22 12.98
C LYS A 222 13.33 3.44 12.97
N THR A 223 13.02 2.78 14.08
CA THR A 223 11.73 2.11 14.28
C THR A 223 10.67 3.13 14.69
N LEU A 224 9.54 3.14 13.98
CA LEU A 224 8.35 3.92 14.32
C LEU A 224 7.71 3.39 15.60
N ALA A 225 7.08 4.27 16.39
CA ALA A 225 6.42 3.89 17.64
C ALA A 225 5.12 3.08 17.39
N GLY A 226 4.47 3.29 16.25
CA GLY A 226 3.29 2.59 15.79
C GLY A 226 3.15 2.74 14.28
N ILE A 227 2.38 1.85 13.66
CA ILE A 227 2.08 1.88 12.23
C ILE A 227 0.60 1.63 11.96
N ASP A 228 0.05 2.25 10.92
CA ASP A 228 -1.20 1.79 10.29
C ASP A 228 -0.85 0.68 9.28
N SER A 229 -1.46 -0.48 9.44
CA SER A 229 -1.26 -1.65 8.57
C SER A 229 -2.10 -1.63 7.29
N PHE A 230 -2.90 -0.59 7.04
CA PHE A 230 -3.83 -0.51 5.92
C PHE A 230 -3.13 -0.72 4.56
N VAL A 231 -2.03 0.00 4.33
CA VAL A 231 -1.21 -0.17 3.11
C VAL A 231 -0.22 -1.32 3.33
N ASP A 232 -0.74 -2.52 3.49
CA ASP A 232 -0.03 -3.72 3.97
C ASP A 232 1.28 -4.06 3.22
N GLY A 233 1.36 -3.76 1.93
CA GLY A 233 2.58 -3.94 1.12
C GLY A 233 3.74 -2.99 1.48
N THR A 234 3.44 -1.85 2.10
CA THR A 234 4.40 -0.80 2.50
C THR A 234 4.34 -0.43 3.98
N ALA A 235 3.47 -1.07 4.77
CA ALA A 235 3.35 -0.89 6.22
C ALA A 235 4.55 -1.50 6.97
N VAL A 236 5.71 -0.86 6.84
CA VAL A 236 6.99 -1.30 7.41
C VAL A 236 7.42 -0.28 8.46
N GLY A 237 7.53 -0.69 9.73
CA GLY A 237 7.86 0.21 10.83
C GLY A 237 9.33 0.63 10.92
N ARG A 238 10.23 0.02 10.15
CA ARG A 238 11.66 0.35 10.10
C ARG A 238 12.22 0.03 8.71
N THR A 239 12.79 1.01 8.03
CA THR A 239 13.46 0.77 6.74
C THR A 239 14.69 -0.14 6.92
N GLY A 240 15.08 -0.87 5.87
CA GLY A 240 16.24 -1.78 5.92
C GLY A 240 17.56 -1.03 6.08
N ASP A 241 18.57 -1.68 6.67
CA ASP A 241 19.88 -1.06 6.88
C ASP A 241 20.60 -0.83 5.54
N ARG A 242 20.59 -1.85 4.67
CA ARG A 242 21.22 -1.79 3.34
C ARG A 242 20.40 -0.97 2.36
N THR A 243 19.08 -1.00 2.48
CA THR A 243 18.22 -0.18 1.63
C THR A 243 18.36 1.31 1.97
N PHE A 244 18.47 1.65 3.27
CA PHE A 244 18.72 3.03 3.69
C PHE A 244 20.01 3.62 3.12
N GLU A 245 21.11 2.85 3.13
CA GLU A 245 22.39 3.32 2.57
C GLU A 245 22.24 3.76 1.11
N VAL A 246 21.51 2.98 0.31
CA VAL A 246 21.25 3.29 -1.10
C VAL A 246 20.28 4.45 -1.24
N VAL A 247 19.17 4.45 -0.48
CA VAL A 247 18.16 5.51 -0.51
C VAL A 247 18.79 6.86 -0.17
N ARG A 248 19.55 6.95 0.92
CA ARG A 248 20.24 8.17 1.34
C ARG A 248 21.22 8.70 0.29
N ALA A 249 21.84 7.81 -0.48
CA ALA A 249 22.85 8.18 -1.46
C ALA A 249 22.28 8.53 -2.84
N LEU A 250 21.21 7.85 -3.27
CA LEU A 250 20.78 7.82 -4.67
C LEU A 250 19.33 8.25 -4.92
N VAL A 251 18.49 8.35 -3.89
CA VAL A 251 17.08 8.77 -4.04
C VAL A 251 16.98 10.27 -3.80
N ASP A 252 16.27 10.98 -4.68
CA ASP A 252 16.22 12.44 -4.67
C ASP A 252 15.25 12.98 -3.63
N ASP A 253 14.13 12.27 -3.39
CA ASP A 253 13.17 12.63 -2.35
C ASP A 253 12.32 11.43 -1.90
N VAL A 254 11.69 11.53 -0.73
CA VAL A 254 10.66 10.62 -0.24
C VAL A 254 9.49 11.44 0.28
N VAL A 255 8.35 11.32 -0.40
CA VAL A 255 7.10 11.98 -0.05
C VAL A 255 6.17 11.04 0.71
N VAL A 256 5.27 11.61 1.50
CA VAL A 256 4.33 10.89 2.35
C VAL A 256 2.91 11.22 1.88
N VAL A 257 2.08 10.19 1.71
CA VAL A 257 0.71 10.31 1.20
C VAL A 257 -0.28 9.70 2.18
N ASP A 258 -1.39 10.39 2.40
CA ASP A 258 -2.48 9.93 3.27
C ASP A 258 -3.16 8.67 2.70
N GLU A 259 -3.48 7.69 3.55
CA GLU A 259 -4.15 6.46 3.16
C GLU A 259 -5.51 6.69 2.48
N GLY A 260 -6.21 7.76 2.85
CA GLY A 260 -7.42 8.21 2.18
C GLY A 260 -7.18 8.57 0.72
N ALA A 261 -6.07 9.25 0.40
CA ALA A 261 -5.68 9.55 -0.98
C ALA A 261 -5.36 8.28 -1.76
N VAL A 262 -4.72 7.31 -1.11
CA VAL A 262 -4.46 5.98 -1.68
C VAL A 262 -5.78 5.29 -2.01
N CYS A 263 -6.77 5.34 -1.12
CA CYS A 263 -8.09 4.78 -1.33
C CYS A 263 -8.82 5.45 -2.51
N THR A 264 -8.83 6.79 -2.56
CA THR A 264 -9.43 7.55 -3.66
C THR A 264 -8.80 7.19 -5.01
N GLU A 265 -7.48 7.05 -5.04
CA GLU A 265 -6.76 6.66 -6.24
C GLU A 265 -7.01 5.19 -6.61
N MET A 266 -7.11 4.26 -5.66
CA MET A 266 -7.52 2.87 -5.93
C MET A 266 -8.89 2.82 -6.62
N LEU A 267 -9.86 3.60 -6.13
CA LEU A 267 -11.19 3.68 -6.74
C LEU A 267 -11.13 4.32 -8.13
N SER A 268 -10.29 5.34 -8.32
CA SER A 268 -10.10 6.01 -9.61
C SER A 268 -9.45 5.10 -10.65
N LEU A 269 -8.38 4.38 -10.28
CA LEU A 269 -7.74 3.36 -11.11
C LEU A 269 -8.74 2.30 -11.56
N TYR A 270 -9.62 1.85 -10.65
CA TYR A 270 -10.63 0.86 -10.99
C TYR A 270 -11.72 1.42 -11.90
N HIS A 271 -12.36 2.53 -11.53
CA HIS A 271 -13.52 3.07 -12.23
C HIS A 271 -13.17 3.73 -13.58
N GLN A 272 -12.02 4.40 -13.67
CA GLN A 272 -11.66 5.23 -14.82
C GLN A 272 -10.64 4.53 -15.73
N ASP A 273 -9.70 3.78 -15.15
CA ASP A 273 -8.61 3.16 -15.91
C ASP A 273 -8.80 1.63 -16.10
N GLY A 274 -9.73 1.00 -15.38
CA GLY A 274 -9.92 -0.46 -15.40
C GLY A 274 -8.78 -1.24 -14.73
N ILE A 275 -8.01 -0.59 -13.86
CA ILE A 275 -6.84 -1.14 -13.17
C ILE A 275 -7.21 -1.54 -11.74
N ILE A 276 -6.99 -2.80 -11.39
CA ILE A 276 -7.20 -3.30 -10.03
C ILE A 276 -5.85 -3.31 -9.29
N ALA A 277 -5.58 -2.23 -8.55
CA ALA A 277 -4.42 -2.13 -7.69
C ALA A 277 -4.74 -2.59 -6.25
N GLU A 278 -3.74 -3.11 -5.55
CA GLU A 278 -3.76 -3.16 -4.08
C GLU A 278 -3.35 -1.78 -3.52
N PRO A 279 -3.53 -1.49 -2.21
CA PRO A 279 -3.18 -0.18 -1.64
C PRO A 279 -1.76 0.28 -1.97
N ALA A 280 -0.75 -0.58 -1.78
CA ALA A 280 0.63 -0.25 -2.11
C ALA A 280 0.84 0.01 -3.62
N GLY A 281 0.05 -0.66 -4.47
CA GLY A 281 0.09 -0.49 -5.92
C GLY A 281 -0.45 0.85 -6.40
N ALA A 282 -1.37 1.47 -5.66
CA ALA A 282 -1.92 2.79 -5.97
C ALA A 282 -1.09 3.95 -5.39
N LEU A 283 -0.12 3.66 -4.51
CA LEU A 283 0.59 4.68 -3.73
C LEU A 283 1.34 5.70 -4.61
N ALA A 284 2.05 5.23 -5.64
CA ALA A 284 2.80 6.12 -6.52
C ALA A 284 1.91 7.05 -7.35
N THR A 285 0.74 6.57 -7.81
CA THR A 285 -0.20 7.42 -8.56
C THR A 285 -0.99 8.33 -7.63
N ALA A 286 -1.26 7.90 -6.38
CA ALA A 286 -1.91 8.73 -5.37
C ALA A 286 -1.07 9.98 -5.04
N ALA A 287 0.26 9.88 -5.05
CA ALA A 287 1.14 11.03 -4.90
C ALA A 287 0.93 12.09 -6.00
N VAL A 288 0.70 11.67 -7.25
CA VAL A 288 0.44 12.59 -8.37
C VAL A 288 -0.84 13.39 -8.13
N CYS A 289 -1.93 12.70 -7.80
CA CYS A 289 -3.22 13.34 -7.50
C CYS A 289 -3.13 14.24 -6.25
N ALA A 290 -2.49 13.77 -5.19
CA ALA A 290 -2.33 14.53 -3.95
C ALA A 290 -1.50 15.81 -4.15
N ALA A 291 -0.45 15.76 -4.98
CA ALA A 291 0.37 16.93 -5.29
C ALA A 291 -0.38 17.94 -6.16
N ALA A 292 -1.10 17.48 -7.18
CA ALA A 292 -1.93 18.34 -8.02
C ALA A 292 -3.06 19.03 -7.22
N ALA A 293 -3.61 18.35 -6.22
CA ALA A 293 -4.60 18.90 -5.30
C ALA A 293 -3.99 19.80 -4.20
N GLY A 294 -2.66 19.99 -4.16
CA GLY A 294 -1.97 20.78 -3.13
C GLY A 294 -2.03 20.17 -1.72
N ARG A 295 -2.38 18.88 -1.60
CA ARG A 295 -2.47 18.16 -0.32
C ARG A 295 -1.11 17.63 0.16
N ILE A 296 -0.14 17.51 -0.75
CA ILE A 296 1.28 17.30 -0.43
C ILE A 296 2.13 18.34 -1.16
N GLY A 297 3.43 18.42 -0.84
CA GLY A 297 4.36 19.31 -1.54
C GLY A 297 4.46 19.01 -3.03
N ASP A 298 4.83 20.03 -3.82
CA ASP A 298 5.00 19.89 -5.26
C ASP A 298 6.03 18.79 -5.58
N LEU A 299 5.61 17.83 -6.41
CA LEU A 299 6.49 16.78 -6.90
C LEU A 299 7.52 17.32 -7.90
N GLY A 300 7.41 18.55 -8.39
CA GLY A 300 8.37 19.18 -9.30
C GLY A 300 8.54 18.39 -10.60
N LEU A 301 7.45 17.90 -11.17
CA LEU A 301 7.46 17.10 -12.39
C LEU A 301 7.61 18.03 -13.61
N SER A 302 8.65 17.80 -14.42
CA SER A 302 8.98 18.64 -15.58
C SER A 302 8.81 17.96 -16.94
N GLY A 303 8.49 16.66 -16.95
CA GLY A 303 8.45 15.85 -18.16
C GLY A 303 8.03 14.41 -17.88
N PRO A 304 8.28 13.48 -18.82
CA PRO A 304 7.80 12.11 -18.74
C PRO A 304 8.14 11.45 -17.40
N THR A 305 7.09 11.08 -16.66
CA THR A 305 7.19 10.52 -15.32
C THR A 305 6.57 9.14 -15.29
N VAL A 306 7.27 8.17 -14.69
CA VAL A 306 6.75 6.82 -14.53
C VAL A 306 6.33 6.57 -13.08
N ALA A 307 5.07 6.20 -12.87
CA ALA A 307 4.57 5.69 -11.59
C ALA A 307 4.55 4.16 -11.60
N ILE A 308 5.07 3.54 -10.54
CA ILE A 308 5.08 2.08 -10.42
C ILE A 308 3.77 1.60 -9.78
N ILE A 309 3.00 0.80 -10.53
CA ILE A 309 1.88 0.03 -9.98
C ILE A 309 2.46 -1.28 -9.40
N SER A 310 2.88 -1.24 -8.14
CA SER A 310 3.74 -2.30 -7.57
C SER A 310 3.07 -3.66 -7.41
N GLY A 311 1.75 -3.71 -7.31
CA GLY A 311 1.02 -4.95 -7.08
C GLY A 311 -0.48 -4.83 -7.23
N GLY A 312 -1.13 -5.98 -7.45
CA GLY A 312 -2.57 -6.11 -7.67
C GLY A 312 -3.19 -7.26 -6.86
N ASN A 313 -2.58 -7.67 -5.74
CA ASN A 313 -3.15 -8.69 -4.84
C ASN A 313 -4.19 -8.05 -3.92
N ASN A 314 -5.22 -7.51 -4.55
CA ASN A 314 -6.33 -6.83 -3.92
C ASN A 314 -7.28 -7.79 -3.18
N ASP A 315 -7.88 -7.31 -2.10
CA ASP A 315 -8.86 -8.02 -1.27
C ASP A 315 -10.22 -7.31 -1.34
N LEU A 316 -11.18 -7.92 -2.02
CA LEU A 316 -12.52 -7.36 -2.20
C LEU A 316 -13.24 -7.11 -0.87
N SER A 317 -12.92 -7.88 0.18
CA SER A 317 -13.55 -7.68 1.50
C SER A 317 -13.16 -6.35 2.14
N ARG A 318 -12.05 -5.73 1.69
CA ARG A 318 -11.57 -4.44 2.18
C ARG A 318 -12.19 -3.24 1.47
N TYR A 319 -13.01 -3.43 0.42
CA TYR A 319 -13.54 -2.31 -0.36
C TYR A 319 -14.50 -1.42 0.43
N ALA A 320 -15.22 -1.97 1.41
CA ALA A 320 -16.02 -1.16 2.31
C ALA A 320 -15.14 -0.15 3.07
N GLU A 321 -14.02 -0.61 3.64
CA GLU A 321 -13.04 0.25 4.31
C GLU A 321 -12.36 1.24 3.34
N VAL A 322 -12.04 0.81 2.11
CA VAL A 322 -11.48 1.69 1.07
C VAL A 322 -12.45 2.83 0.73
N MET A 323 -13.72 2.51 0.50
CA MET A 323 -14.75 3.51 0.23
C MET A 323 -14.91 4.46 1.42
N GLU A 324 -14.98 3.92 2.63
CA GLU A 324 -15.08 4.70 3.87
C GLU A 324 -13.94 5.71 3.98
N ARG A 325 -12.69 5.25 3.95
CA ARG A 325 -11.49 6.11 4.04
C ARG A 325 -11.43 7.14 2.92
N SER A 326 -11.80 6.76 1.68
CA SER A 326 -11.85 7.71 0.56
C SER A 326 -12.89 8.81 0.80
N MET A 327 -14.10 8.46 1.24
CA MET A 327 -15.17 9.44 1.44
C MET A 327 -14.86 10.40 2.59
N HIS A 328 -14.21 9.92 3.65
CA HIS A 328 -13.69 10.77 4.71
C HIS A 328 -12.60 11.72 4.22
N TYR A 329 -11.65 11.20 3.45
CA TYR A 329 -10.54 11.97 2.93
C TYR A 329 -10.96 13.08 1.96
N GLU A 330 -11.97 12.80 1.14
CA GLU A 330 -12.58 13.81 0.27
C GLU A 330 -13.51 14.77 1.03
N GLY A 331 -13.73 14.58 2.34
CA GLY A 331 -14.60 15.43 3.14
C GLY A 331 -16.09 15.28 2.80
N LEU A 332 -16.48 14.14 2.24
CA LEU A 332 -17.85 13.85 1.80
C LEU A 332 -18.65 13.10 2.86
N ARG A 333 -18.03 12.18 3.60
CA ARG A 333 -18.71 11.38 4.62
C ARG A 333 -18.50 11.92 6.02
N HIS A 334 -19.59 12.11 6.76
CA HIS A 334 -19.59 12.65 8.12
C HIS A 334 -20.54 11.86 9.01
N TYR A 335 -20.16 11.69 10.29
CA TYR A 335 -20.98 10.99 11.28
C TYR A 335 -21.42 11.92 12.39
N PHE A 336 -22.66 11.71 12.84
CA PHE A 336 -23.30 12.52 13.86
C PHE A 336 -24.02 11.64 14.86
N LEU A 337 -23.92 12.00 16.14
CA LEU A 337 -24.78 11.48 17.18
C LEU A 337 -25.97 12.42 17.32
N VAL A 338 -27.15 11.97 16.88
CA VAL A 338 -28.40 12.74 16.91
C VAL A 338 -29.28 12.23 18.03
N THR A 339 -29.68 13.12 18.95
CA THR A 339 -30.61 12.78 20.04
C THR A 339 -32.04 13.10 19.63
N PHE A 340 -32.82 12.06 19.34
CA PHE A 340 -34.22 12.20 18.92
C PHE A 340 -35.18 12.16 20.12
N PRO A 341 -36.21 13.03 20.16
CA PRO A 341 -37.34 12.83 21.06
C PRO A 341 -38.12 11.56 20.67
N GLN A 342 -38.57 10.79 21.66
CA GLN A 342 -39.37 9.57 21.44
C GLN A 342 -40.83 9.89 21.08
N GLN A 343 -41.04 10.71 20.04
CA GLN A 343 -42.34 11.12 19.52
C GLN A 343 -42.46 10.80 18.02
N PRO A 344 -43.67 10.48 17.52
CA PRO A 344 -43.88 10.26 16.10
C PRO A 344 -43.40 11.44 15.24
N GLY A 345 -42.68 11.17 14.16
CA GLY A 345 -42.23 12.19 13.21
C GLY A 345 -40.88 12.86 13.50
N ALA A 346 -40.20 12.53 14.60
CA ALA A 346 -38.91 13.13 14.94
C ALA A 346 -37.82 12.93 13.86
N LEU A 347 -37.74 11.72 13.28
CA LEU A 347 -36.82 11.46 12.17
C LEU A 347 -37.19 12.28 10.94
N ARG A 348 -38.48 12.33 10.59
CA ARG A 348 -38.96 13.14 9.45
C ARG A 348 -38.58 14.61 9.61
N HIS A 349 -38.70 15.16 10.82
CA HIS A 349 -38.30 16.53 11.11
C HIS A 349 -36.80 16.77 10.84
N PHE A 350 -35.94 15.82 11.22
CA PHE A 350 -34.51 15.88 10.88
C PHE A 350 -34.29 15.85 9.37
N LEU A 351 -34.96 14.95 8.63
CA LEU A 351 -34.86 14.89 7.18
C LEU A 351 -35.31 16.20 6.50
N ASP A 352 -36.42 16.76 6.96
CA ASP A 352 -37.04 17.94 6.33
C ASP A 352 -36.30 19.25 6.67
N LEU A 353 -35.66 19.36 7.84
CA LEU A 353 -35.05 20.62 8.31
C LEU A 353 -33.52 20.63 8.33
N VAL A 354 -32.88 19.46 8.49
CA VAL A 354 -31.42 19.37 8.65
C VAL A 354 -30.74 18.96 7.36
N LEU A 355 -31.28 17.96 6.64
CA LEU A 355 -30.64 17.52 5.40
C LEU A 355 -30.87 18.53 4.26
N GLY A 356 -29.84 18.70 3.46
CA GLY A 356 -29.91 19.36 2.16
C GLY A 356 -30.56 18.46 1.11
N PRO A 357 -30.94 19.02 -0.05
CA PRO A 357 -31.63 18.28 -1.11
C PRO A 357 -30.76 17.19 -1.77
N GLU A 358 -29.44 17.26 -1.62
CA GLU A 358 -28.47 16.32 -2.20
C GLU A 358 -27.69 15.53 -1.14
N ASP A 359 -28.01 15.71 0.15
CA ASP A 359 -27.37 14.97 1.25
C ASP A 359 -28.01 13.57 1.34
N ASP A 360 -27.20 12.52 1.45
CA ASP A 360 -27.68 11.13 1.55
C ASP A 360 -27.39 10.52 2.93
N ILE A 361 -28.35 9.78 3.49
CA ILE A 361 -28.13 9.02 4.73
C ILE A 361 -27.56 7.65 4.36
N VAL A 362 -26.29 7.45 4.66
CA VAL A 362 -25.58 6.19 4.41
C VAL A 362 -25.51 5.27 5.62
N HIS A 363 -25.75 5.81 6.81
CA HIS A 363 -25.82 5.03 8.04
C HIS A 363 -26.90 5.59 8.97
N PHE A 364 -27.72 4.72 9.54
CA PHE A 364 -28.70 5.10 10.54
C PHE A 364 -28.91 3.96 11.54
N GLU A 365 -28.41 4.13 12.76
CA GLU A 365 -28.61 3.19 13.86
C GLU A 365 -29.27 3.89 15.04
N TYR A 366 -30.52 3.55 15.33
CA TYR A 366 -31.29 4.11 16.44
C TYR A 366 -31.47 3.09 17.56
N THR A 367 -31.06 3.45 18.78
CA THR A 367 -31.27 2.62 19.97
C THR A 367 -32.38 3.19 20.84
N LYS A 368 -33.54 2.52 20.88
CA LYS A 368 -34.62 2.86 21.83
C LYS A 368 -34.23 2.42 23.24
N LYS A 369 -34.10 3.37 24.16
CA LYS A 369 -33.95 3.08 25.60
C LYS A 369 -35.31 3.12 26.29
N ASN A 370 -35.65 2.06 27.02
CA ASN A 370 -36.84 2.00 27.88
C ASN A 370 -36.71 3.05 29.01
N ASN A 371 -37.81 3.73 29.37
CA ASN A 371 -37.88 4.79 30.39
C ASN A 371 -37.05 6.07 30.10
N ARG A 372 -36.88 6.48 28.84
CA ARG A 372 -36.32 7.80 28.49
C ARG A 372 -37.15 8.47 27.42
N ASP A 373 -37.34 9.79 27.55
CA ASP A 373 -38.04 10.60 26.54
C ASP A 373 -37.18 10.88 25.29
N LEU A 374 -35.89 10.52 25.35
CA LEU A 374 -34.89 10.72 24.30
C LEU A 374 -34.22 9.40 23.91
N GLY A 375 -33.84 9.27 22.64
CA GLY A 375 -33.07 8.14 22.11
C GLY A 375 -31.95 8.61 21.17
N PRO A 376 -30.70 8.17 21.37
CA PRO A 376 -29.62 8.52 20.45
C PRO A 376 -29.71 7.69 19.16
N ALA A 377 -29.33 8.31 18.05
CA ALA A 377 -29.05 7.65 16.79
C ALA A 377 -27.67 8.03 16.27
N LEU A 378 -26.94 7.05 15.76
CA LEU A 378 -25.78 7.31 14.92
C LEU A 378 -26.27 7.52 13.49
N VAL A 379 -25.93 8.66 12.91
CA VAL A 379 -26.32 9.04 11.55
C VAL A 379 -25.08 9.36 10.75
N GLY A 380 -24.84 8.59 9.68
CA GLY A 380 -23.81 8.87 8.68
C GLY A 380 -24.43 9.55 7.49
N ILE A 381 -23.84 10.66 7.05
CA ILE A 381 -24.31 11.49 5.94
C ILE A 381 -23.20 11.62 4.91
N ASP A 382 -23.52 11.31 3.66
CA ASP A 382 -22.69 11.67 2.51
C ASP A 382 -23.18 12.99 1.92
N LEU A 383 -22.25 13.92 1.75
CA LEU A 383 -22.46 15.19 1.08
C LEU A 383 -22.19 15.04 -0.42
N ALA A 384 -22.91 15.79 -1.23
CA ALA A 384 -22.62 15.89 -2.67
C ALA A 384 -21.29 16.62 -2.93
N ARG A 385 -20.95 17.62 -2.10
CA ARG A 385 -19.70 18.38 -2.18
C ARG A 385 -19.14 18.69 -0.81
N PRO A 386 -17.81 18.74 -0.64
CA PRO A 386 -17.20 18.98 0.68
C PRO A 386 -17.54 20.35 1.25
N GLU A 387 -17.75 21.36 0.40
CA GLU A 387 -18.08 22.73 0.81
C GLU A 387 -19.46 22.85 1.48
N ASP A 388 -20.34 21.87 1.26
CA ASP A 388 -21.71 21.88 1.80
C ASP A 388 -21.74 21.56 3.31
N LEU A 389 -20.65 21.06 3.90
CA LEU A 389 -20.55 20.73 5.32
C LEU A 389 -20.90 21.92 6.22
N GLY A 390 -20.38 23.11 5.90
CA GLY A 390 -20.66 24.31 6.71
C GLY A 390 -22.15 24.65 6.74
N SER A 391 -22.84 24.45 5.60
CA SER A 391 -24.29 24.67 5.54
C SER A 391 -25.07 23.59 6.29
N LEU A 392 -24.62 22.33 6.26
CA LEU A 392 -25.22 21.24 7.04
C LEU A 392 -25.10 21.53 8.55
N LEU A 393 -23.90 21.88 9.01
CA LEU A 393 -23.64 22.21 10.42
C LEU A 393 -24.48 23.40 10.88
N ALA A 394 -24.63 24.45 10.06
CA ALA A 394 -25.49 25.58 10.40
C ALA A 394 -26.97 25.18 10.55
N ARG A 395 -27.48 24.26 9.71
CA ARG A 395 -28.83 23.72 9.86
C ARG A 395 -28.95 22.84 11.11
N MET A 396 -27.92 22.09 11.46
CA MET A 396 -27.86 21.29 12.70
C MET A 396 -27.91 22.18 13.94
N GLU A 397 -27.14 23.28 13.98
CA GLU A 397 -27.16 24.25 15.09
C GLU A 397 -28.51 24.98 15.24
N ALA A 398 -29.18 25.26 14.13
CA ALA A 398 -30.51 25.89 14.14
C ALA A 398 -31.64 24.90 14.49
N SER A 399 -31.37 23.60 14.49
CA SER A 399 -32.34 22.55 14.79
C SER A 399 -32.67 22.50 16.28
N PRO A 400 -33.91 22.17 16.68
CA PRO A 400 -34.23 21.89 18.09
C PRO A 400 -33.63 20.57 18.61
N LEU A 401 -33.01 19.77 17.73
CA LEU A 401 -32.38 18.50 18.09
C LEU A 401 -30.97 18.72 18.65
N HIS A 402 -30.57 17.90 19.61
CA HIS A 402 -29.18 17.87 20.08
C HIS A 402 -28.37 16.97 19.14
N ILE A 403 -27.44 17.56 18.39
CA ILE A 403 -26.64 16.91 17.35
C ILE A 403 -25.16 17.18 17.62
N GLU A 404 -24.37 16.12 17.71
CA GLU A 404 -22.92 16.20 17.89
C GLU A 404 -22.22 15.55 16.70
N GLN A 405 -21.31 16.27 16.05
CA GLN A 405 -20.44 15.67 15.04
C GLN A 405 -19.43 14.75 15.72
N ILE A 406 -19.25 13.55 15.18
CA ILE A 406 -18.22 12.61 15.62
C ILE A 406 -16.96 12.90 14.80
N PRO A 407 -15.82 13.23 15.44
CA PRO A 407 -14.57 13.42 14.72
C PRO A 407 -14.15 12.14 13.99
N THR A 408 -13.68 12.31 12.76
CA THR A 408 -13.27 11.22 11.87
C THR A 408 -12.11 10.38 12.43
N ASP A 409 -11.25 11.00 13.23
CA ASP A 409 -10.10 10.36 13.88
C ASP A 409 -10.43 9.77 15.27
N SER A 410 -11.69 9.88 15.73
CA SER A 410 -12.06 9.42 17.06
C SER A 410 -12.11 7.89 17.16
N ASP A 411 -11.61 7.35 18.28
CA ASP A 411 -11.79 5.94 18.63
C ASP A 411 -13.28 5.55 18.77
N LEU A 412 -14.15 6.53 19.03
CA LEU A 412 -15.59 6.33 19.04
C LEU A 412 -16.10 5.93 17.65
N LEU A 413 -15.68 6.62 16.58
CA LEU A 413 -16.10 6.26 15.23
C LEU A 413 -15.64 4.85 14.87
N ARG A 414 -14.38 4.50 15.17
CA ARG A 414 -13.80 3.17 14.95
C ARG A 414 -14.50 2.04 15.71
N LEU A 415 -15.18 2.36 16.81
CA LEU A 415 -15.95 1.39 17.58
C LEU A 415 -17.34 1.17 16.96
N LEU A 416 -17.90 2.21 16.33
CA LEU A 416 -19.28 2.26 15.87
C LEU A 416 -19.44 1.83 14.40
N ILE A 417 -18.41 2.05 13.59
CA ILE A 417 -18.34 1.78 12.13
C ILE A 417 -17.12 0.91 11.88
#